data_AF-A0AAD4QSS7-F1
#
_entry.id   AF-A0AAD4QSS7-F1
#
_cell.length_a   1.000
_cell.length_b   1.000
_cell.length_c   1.000
_cell.angle_alpha   90.00
_cell.angle_beta   90.00
_cell.angle_gamma   90.00
#
_symmetry.space_group_name_H-M   'P 1'
#
loop_
_entity.id
_entity.type
_entity.pdbx_description
1 polymer ?
#
loop_
_entity_poly.entity_id
_entity_poly.type
_entity_poly.pdbx_seq_one_letter_code
_entity_poly.pdbx_strand_id
1 'polypeptide(L)'
;MTVAAAGVAHAQKAAPEADAQALELLKRAIAFRTVEGPGNQTPDYANYLRDALIAGGFAAEDVTVERLGDTAMLVARYRGTAKPGTAKPIGIIGHMDVVAADPRTGSAIRSPR
;
A
#
# COMPACT_ATOMS: atom_id res chain seq x y z
N MET A 1 26.71 -4.35 35.33
CA MET A 1 25.96 -3.61 34.29
C MET A 1 26.20 -4.34 32.98
N THR A 2 25.27 -5.20 32.56
CA THR A 2 25.45 -6.08 31.40
C THR A 2 24.79 -5.40 30.20
N VAL A 3 25.57 -5.01 29.20
CA VAL A 3 25.06 -4.39 27.97
C VAL A 3 24.54 -5.52 27.07
N ALA A 4 23.23 -5.49 26.76
CA ALA A 4 22.64 -6.38 25.77
C ALA A 4 23.10 -5.97 24.37
N ALA A 5 23.68 -6.91 23.62
CA ALA A 5 24.07 -6.70 22.23
C ALA A 5 22.83 -6.46 21.37
N ALA A 6 22.81 -5.36 20.61
CA ALA A 6 21.83 -5.12 19.59
C ALA A 6 21.98 -6.20 18.50
N GLY A 7 20.94 -7.01 18.28
CA GLY A 7 20.92 -7.97 17.19
C GLY A 7 21.06 -7.25 15.86
N VAL A 8 22.03 -7.64 15.06
CA VAL A 8 22.13 -7.27 13.65
C VAL A 8 20.84 -7.71 12.95
N ALA A 9 20.09 -6.75 12.42
CA ALA A 9 18.97 -7.03 11.53
C ALA A 9 19.53 -7.71 10.27
N HIS A 10 19.47 -9.05 10.25
CA HIS A 10 19.65 -9.78 9.01
C HIS A 10 18.45 -9.46 8.12
N ALA A 11 18.69 -8.78 7.01
CA ALA A 11 17.73 -8.76 5.92
C ALA A 11 17.53 -10.22 5.50
N GLN A 12 16.43 -10.83 5.93
CA GLN A 12 16.00 -12.10 5.38
C GLN A 12 15.84 -11.88 3.88
N LYS A 13 16.60 -12.63 3.09
CA LYS A 13 16.42 -12.67 1.64
C LYS A 13 14.93 -12.92 1.42
N ALA A 14 14.26 -12.04 0.65
CA ALA A 14 12.85 -12.22 0.33
C ALA A 14 12.67 -13.66 -0.14
N ALA A 15 11.84 -14.41 0.58
CA ALA A 15 11.56 -15.78 0.22
C ALA A 15 10.89 -15.75 -1.18
N PRO A 16 11.16 -16.70 -2.09
CA PRO A 16 10.53 -16.73 -3.41
C PRO A 16 9.00 -16.58 -3.38
N GLU A 17 8.37 -17.02 -2.29
CA GLU A 17 6.94 -16.87 -2.01
C GLU A 17 6.53 -15.40 -1.81
N ALA A 18 7.37 -14.59 -1.15
CA ALA A 18 7.12 -13.17 -0.96
C ALA A 18 7.21 -12.39 -2.28
N ASP A 19 8.16 -12.74 -3.15
CA ASP A 19 8.26 -12.15 -4.49
C ASP A 19 7.04 -12.51 -5.35
N ALA A 20 6.59 -13.76 -5.29
CA ALA A 20 5.38 -14.20 -5.98
C ALA A 20 4.13 -13.48 -5.46
N GLN A 21 4.00 -13.33 -4.14
CA GLN A 21 2.90 -12.59 -3.52
C GLN A 21 2.92 -11.11 -3.93
N ALA A 22 4.09 -10.47 -3.91
CA ALA A 22 4.25 -9.08 -4.33
C ALA A 22 3.85 -8.89 -5.80
N LEU A 23 4.25 -9.82 -6.68
CA LEU A 23 3.85 -9.81 -8.09
C LEU A 23 2.33 -9.98 -8.26
N GLU A 24 1.70 -10.89 -7.53
CA GLU A 24 0.24 -11.08 -7.60
C GLU A 24 -0.52 -9.85 -7.06
N LEU A 25 -0.07 -9.24 -5.96
CA LEU A 25 -0.62 -7.98 -5.45
C LEU A 25 -0.53 -6.88 -6.51
N LEU A 26 0.63 -6.74 -7.17
CA LEU A 26 0.84 -5.75 -8.22
C LEU A 26 -0.05 -5.99 -9.43
N LYS A 27 -0.17 -7.24 -9.90
CA LYS A 27 -1.07 -7.60 -11.02
C LYS A 27 -2.52 -7.25 -10.72
N ARG A 28 -2.98 -7.46 -9.48
CA ARG A 28 -4.33 -7.05 -9.06
C ARG A 28 -4.45 -5.54 -8.95
N ALA A 29 -3.45 -4.86 -8.40
CA ALA A 29 -3.42 -3.41 -8.30
C ALA A 29 -3.61 -2.73 -9.66
N ILE A 30 -2.83 -3.11 -10.67
CA ILE A 30 -2.89 -2.49 -12.01
C ILE A 30 -4.18 -2.82 -12.79
N ALA A 31 -4.97 -3.80 -12.33
CA ALA A 31 -6.24 -4.16 -12.96
C ALA A 31 -7.41 -3.27 -12.50
N PHE A 32 -7.26 -2.53 -11.39
CA PHE A 32 -8.25 -1.55 -10.96
C PHE A 32 -8.12 -0.27 -11.79
N ARG A 33 -9.24 0.23 -12.32
CA ARG A 33 -9.29 1.54 -12.98
C ARG A 33 -9.31 2.66 -11.94
N THR A 34 -8.14 3.12 -11.50
CA THR A 34 -8.01 4.23 -10.54
C THR A 34 -7.85 5.61 -11.20
N VAL A 35 -8.38 5.75 -12.42
CA VAL A 35 -8.45 7.05 -13.12
C VAL A 35 -9.64 7.82 -12.57
N GLU A 36 -9.46 9.12 -12.34
CA GLU A 36 -10.53 10.05 -11.91
C GLU A 36 -11.76 9.98 -12.85
N GLY A 37 -12.95 10.11 -12.25
CA GLY A 37 -14.21 10.21 -12.98
C GLY A 37 -15.05 8.93 -12.99
N PRO A 38 -16.01 8.79 -13.94
CA PRO A 38 -16.95 7.69 -13.93
C PRO A 38 -16.27 6.31 -13.95
N GLY A 39 -16.67 5.45 -13.02
CA GLY A 39 -16.10 4.12 -12.86
C GLY A 39 -14.72 4.10 -12.18
N ASN A 40 -14.36 5.15 -11.44
CA ASN A 40 -13.18 5.15 -10.57
C ASN A 40 -13.29 4.03 -9.51
N GLN A 41 -12.33 3.12 -9.53
CA GLN A 41 -12.25 1.94 -8.64
C GLN A 41 -11.26 2.14 -7.48
N THR A 42 -10.80 3.37 -7.24
CA THR A 42 -9.89 3.65 -6.10
C THR A 42 -10.46 3.19 -4.76
N PRO A 43 -11.77 3.36 -4.45
CA PRO A 43 -12.34 2.79 -3.23
C PRO A 43 -12.28 1.27 -3.16
N ASP A 44 -12.46 0.57 -4.28
CA ASP A 44 -12.40 -0.89 -4.33
C ASP A 44 -10.96 -1.37 -4.14
N TYR A 45 -10.00 -0.70 -4.79
CA TYR A 45 -8.57 -0.98 -4.62
C TYR A 45 -8.09 -0.72 -3.18
N ALA A 46 -8.55 0.37 -2.55
CA ALA A 46 -8.22 0.66 -1.16
C ALA A 46 -8.74 -0.42 -0.20
N ASN A 47 -9.96 -0.94 -0.43
CA ASN A 47 -10.51 -2.05 0.35
C ASN A 47 -9.76 -3.37 0.11
N TYR A 48 -9.35 -3.64 -1.14
CA TYR A 48 -8.49 -4.78 -1.45
C TYR A 48 -7.15 -4.72 -0.69
N LEU A 49 -6.49 -3.56 -0.68
CA LEU A 49 -5.26 -3.36 0.09
C LEU A 49 -5.50 -3.49 1.60
N ARG A 50 -6.61 -2.96 2.13
CA ARG A 50 -6.98 -3.14 3.53
C ARG A 50 -7.01 -4.61 3.91
N ASP A 51 -7.72 -5.42 3.12
CA ASP A 51 -7.86 -6.85 3.39
C ASP A 51 -6.53 -7.59 3.27
N ALA A 52 -5.71 -7.24 2.28
CA ALA A 52 -4.36 -7.78 2.12
C ALA A 52 -3.43 -7.44 3.30
N LEU A 53 -3.49 -6.20 3.82
CA LEU A 53 -2.70 -5.76 4.97
C LEU A 53 -3.13 -6.47 6.26
N ILE A 54 -4.43 -6.60 6.49
CA ILE A 54 -4.97 -7.34 7.65
C ILE A 54 -4.53 -8.80 7.57
N ALA A 55 -4.66 -9.44 6.40
CA ALA A 55 -4.17 -10.80 6.19
C ALA A 55 -2.64 -10.92 6.37
N GLY A 56 -1.89 -9.85 6.08
CA GLY A 56 -0.46 -9.72 6.33
C GLY A 56 -0.07 -9.43 7.78
N GLY A 57 -1.02 -9.39 8.71
CA GLY A 57 -0.77 -9.25 10.15
C GLY A 57 -0.91 -7.83 10.71
N PHE A 58 -1.46 -6.89 9.94
CA PHE A 58 -1.89 -5.60 10.50
C PHE A 58 -3.12 -5.80 11.38
N ALA A 59 -3.21 -5.06 12.49
CA ALA A 59 -4.41 -5.05 13.31
C ALA A 59 -5.55 -4.35 12.54
N ALA A 60 -6.75 -4.92 12.55
CA ALA A 60 -7.87 -4.39 11.76
C ALA A 60 -8.23 -2.96 12.16
N GLU A 61 -8.13 -2.61 13.45
CA GLU A 61 -8.38 -1.25 13.93
C GLU A 61 -7.32 -0.22 13.47
N ASP A 62 -6.18 -0.69 12.98
CA ASP A 62 -5.08 0.15 12.50
C ASP A 62 -5.07 0.34 10.98
N VAL A 63 -6.06 -0.21 10.26
CA VAL A 63 -6.19 -0.05 8.80
C VAL A 63 -7.56 0.53 8.47
N THR A 64 -7.58 1.80 8.07
CA THR A 64 -8.80 2.54 7.75
C THR A 64 -8.84 2.92 6.27
N VAL A 65 -10.05 2.85 5.70
CA VAL A 65 -10.35 3.34 4.35
C VAL A 65 -11.44 4.39 4.48
N GLU A 66 -11.17 5.59 3.99
CA GLU A 66 -12.11 6.71 4.02
C GLU A 66 -12.41 7.17 2.59
N ARG A 67 -13.70 7.35 2.25
CA ARG A 67 -14.09 7.89 0.94
C ARG A 67 -13.88 9.40 0.90
N LEU A 68 -13.26 9.87 -0.18
CA LEU A 68 -13.13 11.29 -0.51
C LEU A 68 -13.71 11.50 -1.92
N GLY A 69 -14.95 11.99 -2.01
CA GLY A 69 -15.62 12.14 -3.30
C GLY A 69 -15.76 10.81 -4.05
N ASP A 70 -15.23 10.74 -5.27
CA ASP A 70 -15.19 9.53 -6.10
C ASP A 70 -13.98 8.62 -5.81
N THR A 71 -13.06 9.05 -4.94
CA THR A 71 -11.83 8.32 -4.58
C THR A 71 -11.82 7.88 -3.11
N ALA A 72 -10.70 7.34 -2.63
CA ALA A 72 -10.52 6.92 -1.24
C ALA A 72 -9.07 7.15 -0.74
N MET A 73 -8.96 7.38 0.56
CA MET A 73 -7.72 7.38 1.32
C MET A 73 -7.60 6.09 2.12
N LEU A 74 -6.41 5.47 2.12
CA LEU A 74 -6.06 4.34 2.96
C LEU A 74 -5.00 4.79 3.97
N VAL A 75 -5.23 4.54 5.25
CA VAL A 75 -4.23 4.72 6.31
C VAL A 75 -4.00 3.37 6.99
N ALA A 76 -2.74 2.94 7.08
CA ALA A 76 -2.37 1.70 7.75
C ALA A 76 -1.22 1.95 8.73
N ARG A 77 -1.37 1.49 9.98
CA ARG A 77 -0.34 1.57 11.01
C ARG A 77 0.18 0.19 11.36
N TYR A 78 1.45 -0.08 11.03
CA TYR A 78 2.17 -1.22 11.59
C TYR A 78 2.83 -0.82 12.91
N ARG A 79 2.43 -1.45 14.03
CA ARG A 79 2.96 -1.11 15.36
C ARG A 79 4.39 -1.65 15.51
N GLY A 80 5.34 -0.75 15.76
CA GLY A 80 6.69 -1.13 16.16
C GLY A 80 6.73 -1.74 17.57
N THR A 81 7.80 -2.47 17.86
CA THR A 81 8.02 -3.13 19.17
C THR A 81 8.83 -2.30 20.15
N ALA A 82 9.34 -1.14 19.72
CA ALA A 82 10.10 -0.23 20.56
C ALA A 82 9.22 0.36 21.68
N LYS A 83 9.85 0.74 22.80
CA LYS A 83 9.15 1.40 23.90
C LYS A 83 8.50 2.71 23.39
N PRO A 84 7.28 3.04 23.84
CA PRO A 84 6.64 4.29 23.46
C PRO A 84 7.57 5.50 23.70
N GLY A 85 7.73 6.33 22.68
CA GLY A 85 8.58 7.53 22.74
C GLY A 85 10.08 7.30 22.51
N THR A 86 10.56 6.06 22.33
CA THR A 86 11.99 5.81 22.14
C THR A 86 12.41 5.68 20.67
N ALA A 87 11.45 5.49 19.77
CA ALA A 87 11.69 5.45 18.33
C ALA A 87 10.72 6.41 17.62
N LYS A 88 11.22 7.11 16.60
CA LYS A 88 10.38 7.96 15.75
C LYS A 88 9.66 7.08 14.72
N PRO A 89 8.38 7.37 14.41
CA PRO A 89 7.66 6.65 13.37
C PRO A 89 8.26 6.93 11.97
N ILE A 90 8.08 5.97 11.06
CA ILE A 90 8.37 6.12 9.63
C ILE A 90 7.05 6.26 8.89
N GLY A 91 6.94 7.28 8.05
CA GLY A 91 5.80 7.47 7.16
C GLY A 91 6.12 7.00 5.75
N ILE A 92 5.28 6.12 5.20
CA ILE A 92 5.30 5.75 3.79
C ILE A 92 4.06 6.38 3.16
N ILE A 93 4.26 7.26 2.18
CA ILE A 93 3.20 8.01 1.52
C ILE A 93 3.26 7.70 0.03
N GLY A 94 2.11 7.39 -0.55
CA GLY A 94 1.94 7.15 -1.97
C GLY A 94 0.53 7.52 -2.39
N HIS A 95 0.27 7.44 -3.69
CA HIS A 95 -1.05 7.70 -4.26
C HIS A 95 -1.50 6.50 -5.10
N MET A 96 -2.81 6.28 -5.18
CA MET A 96 -3.41 5.14 -5.87
C MET A 96 -3.94 5.50 -7.26
N ASP A 97 -4.17 6.79 -7.50
CA ASP A 97 -4.70 7.29 -8.76
C ASP A 97 -3.64 7.26 -9.87
N VAL A 98 -4.12 7.08 -11.09
CA VAL A 98 -3.28 7.10 -12.28
C VAL A 98 -3.94 7.95 -13.36
N VAL A 99 -3.12 8.43 -14.29
CA VAL A 99 -3.62 9.05 -15.52
C VAL A 99 -4.18 7.98 -16.47
N ALA A 100 -5.15 8.36 -17.30
CA ALA A 100 -5.66 7.47 -18.33
C ALA A 100 -4.56 7.07 -19.33
N ALA A 101 -4.58 5.83 -19.81
CA ALA A 101 -3.68 5.33 -20.85
C ALA A 101 -4.44 5.02 -22.14
N ASP A 102 -3.85 5.29 -23.31
CA ASP A 102 -4.40 4.88 -24.61
C ASP A 102 -4.26 3.36 -24.73
N PRO A 103 -5.36 2.60 -24.91
CA PRO A 103 -5.31 1.14 -24.94
C PRO A 103 -4.54 0.57 -26.15
N ARG A 104 -4.29 1.37 -27.20
CA ARG A 104 -3.55 0.93 -28.39
C ARG A 104 -2.04 1.09 -28.23
N THR A 105 -1.60 2.10 -27.49
CA THR A 105 -0.17 2.48 -27.40
C THR A 105 0.40 2.36 -25.99
N GLY A 106 -0.44 2.26 -24.96
CA GLY A 106 -0.05 2.28 -23.55
C GLY A 106 0.45 3.65 -23.06
N SER A 107 0.45 4.67 -23.91
CA SER A 107 0.90 6.02 -23.53
C SER A 107 -0.15 6.74 -22.69
N ALA A 108 0.29 7.55 -21.75
CA ALA A 108 -0.59 8.46 -21.01
C ALA A 108 -1.38 9.36 -21.98
N ILE A 109 -2.70 9.40 -21.83
CA ILE A 109 -3.57 10.36 -22.50
C ILE A 109 -3.34 11.70 -21.80
N ARG A 110 -2.69 12.63 -22.49
CA ARG A 110 -2.56 14.00 -22.00
C ARG A 110 -3.95 14.64 -21.94
N SER A 111 -4.32 15.17 -20.78
CA SER A 111 -5.50 16.02 -20.66
C SER A 111 -5.36 17.22 -21.61
N PRO A 112 -6.37 17.54 -22.44
CA PRO A 112 -6.43 18.84 -23.08
C PRO A 112 -6.63 19.86 -21.95
N ARG A 113 -5.57 20.59 -21.62
CA ARG A 113 -5.67 21.71 -20.68
C ARG A 113 -6.70 22.73 -21.15
#